data_AF-R6QHN5-F1
#
_entry.id   AF-R6QHN5-F1
#
_cell.length_a   1.000
_cell.length_b   1.000
_cell.length_c   1.000
_cell.angle_alpha   90.00
_cell.angle_beta   90.00
_cell.angle_gamma   90.00
#
_symmetry.space_group_name_H-M   'P 1'
#
loop_
_entity.id
_entity.type
_entity.pdbx_description
1 polymer ?
#
loop_
_entity_poly.entity_id
_entity_poly.type
_entity_poly.pdbx_seq_one_letter_code
_entity_poly.pdbx_strand_id
1 'polypeptide(L)'
;MKDLLIKIKNFSIITIIASFVIGLVLLIWPNESITAVSILTGVTTILLGVTAWISYFAKEKSIILATAGTVCIIIGVIICVKYQSIIAILLFLFGIFITISGAVDLITSFYSKAGGLGTWGVSTVLSLAVLILGVVIMVNPLHTSQALVRLVGAGLIVYAIVDLVTFIQVKRVAKEIKEEFKNIEPPIVDADAKEVNNDDEIDSDGREV
;
A
#
# COMPACT_ATOMS: atom_id res chain seq x y z
N MET A 1 7.98 -5.01 26.37
CA MET A 1 6.70 -4.90 25.65
C MET A 1 6.13 -3.48 25.61
N LYS A 2 6.16 -2.69 26.70
CA LYS A 2 5.67 -1.29 26.71
C LYS A 2 6.40 -0.38 25.71
N ASP A 3 7.70 -0.57 25.51
CA ASP A 3 8.49 0.18 24.51
C ASP A 3 8.11 -0.11 23.06
N LEU A 4 7.66 -1.34 22.76
CA LEU A 4 7.17 -1.70 21.42
C LEU A 4 5.83 -1.04 21.13
N LEU A 5 4.94 -0.94 22.13
CA LEU A 5 3.65 -0.25 21.99
C LEU A 5 3.82 1.26 21.84
N ILE A 6 4.79 1.87 22.53
CA ILE A 6 5.11 3.30 22.37
C ILE A 6 5.75 3.55 20.99
N LYS A 7 6.66 2.67 20.53
CA LYS A 7 7.21 2.74 19.16
C LYS A 7 6.13 2.59 18.09
N ILE A 8 5.21 1.63 18.23
CA ILE A 8 4.08 1.41 17.30
C ILE A 8 3.13 2.62 17.28
N LYS A 9 2.81 3.19 18.44
CA LYS A 9 1.93 4.36 18.52
C LYS A 9 2.57 5.61 17.88
N ASN A 10 3.88 5.79 18.04
CA ASN A 10 4.61 6.87 17.39
C ASN A 10 4.75 6.63 15.88
N PHE A 11 4.98 5.38 15.46
CA PHE A 11 5.03 5.00 14.04
C PHE A 11 3.70 5.31 13.34
N SER A 12 2.57 4.98 13.98
CA SER A 12 1.24 5.19 13.42
C SER A 12 0.90 6.67 13.22
N ILE A 13 1.28 7.56 14.15
CA ILE A 13 1.12 9.01 13.97
C ILE A 13 2.04 9.54 12.85
N ILE A 14 3.28 9.06 12.81
CA ILE A 14 4.26 9.45 11.79
C ILE A 14 3.79 9.05 10.38
N THR A 15 3.22 7.85 10.21
CA THR A 15 2.69 7.41 8.90
C THR A 15 1.47 8.21 8.47
N ILE A 16 0.59 8.59 9.40
CA ILE A 16 -0.57 9.46 9.10
C ILE A 16 -0.10 10.83 8.62
N ILE A 17 0.80 11.47 9.38
CA ILE A 17 1.34 12.80 9.04
C ILE A 17 2.13 12.73 7.72
N ALA A 18 2.97 11.72 7.55
CA ALA A 18 3.73 11.52 6.31
C ALA A 18 2.80 11.35 5.11
N SER A 19 1.76 10.52 5.22
CA SER A 19 0.80 10.28 4.13
C SER A 19 0.02 11.54 3.79
N PHE A 20 -0.36 12.34 4.80
CA PHE A 20 -1.02 13.63 4.59
C PHE A 20 -0.11 14.63 3.86
N VAL A 21 1.15 14.77 4.31
CA VAL A 21 2.13 15.67 3.68
C VAL A 21 2.42 15.23 2.25
N ILE A 22 2.63 13.94 2.02
CA ILE A 22 2.86 13.38 0.68
C ILE A 22 1.63 13.64 -0.21
N GLY A 23 0.42 13.37 0.28
CA GLY A 23 -0.81 13.64 -0.47
C GLY A 23 -0.95 15.11 -0.88
N LEU A 24 -0.60 16.03 0.02
CA LEU A 24 -0.63 17.48 -0.24
C LEU A 24 0.42 17.91 -1.29
N VAL A 25 1.64 17.37 -1.18
CA VAL A 25 2.73 17.62 -2.15
C VAL A 25 2.32 17.14 -3.55
N LEU A 26 1.71 15.95 -3.66
CA LEU A 26 1.22 15.40 -4.93
C LEU A 26 0.12 16.27 -5.55
N LEU A 27 -0.73 16.88 -4.72
CA LEU A 27 -1.82 17.74 -5.17
C LEU A 27 -1.31 19.09 -5.70
N ILE A 28 -0.39 19.74 -4.97
CA ILE A 28 0.18 21.04 -5.34
C ILE A 28 1.16 20.92 -6.52
N TRP A 29 2.03 19.91 -6.51
CA TRP A 29 3.09 19.73 -7.52
C TRP A 29 3.05 18.32 -8.14
N PRO A 30 2.09 18.04 -9.03
CA PRO A 30 2.01 16.74 -9.69
C PRO A 30 3.21 16.49 -10.62
N ASN A 31 3.73 17.53 -11.28
CA ASN A 31 4.81 17.38 -12.26
C ASN A 31 6.14 16.99 -11.60
N GLU A 32 6.48 17.66 -10.49
CA GLU A 32 7.64 17.30 -9.66
C GLU A 32 7.47 15.91 -9.05
N SER A 33 6.26 15.57 -8.61
CA SER A 33 5.96 14.25 -8.04
C SER A 33 6.16 13.13 -9.06
N ILE A 34 5.70 13.30 -10.30
CA ILE A 34 5.93 12.32 -11.38
C ILE A 34 7.43 12.14 -11.63
N THR A 35 8.18 13.25 -11.68
CA THR A 35 9.64 13.23 -11.88
C THR A 35 10.35 12.53 -10.72
N ALA A 36 10.01 12.86 -9.47
CA ALA A 36 10.59 12.28 -8.28
C ALA A 36 10.34 10.77 -8.20
N VAL A 37 9.10 10.33 -8.48
CA VAL A 37 8.75 8.91 -8.52
C VAL A 37 9.50 8.20 -9.64
N SER A 38 9.58 8.80 -10.83
CA SER A 38 10.36 8.26 -11.95
C SER A 38 11.83 8.05 -11.59
N ILE A 39 12.49 9.04 -11.00
CA ILE A 39 13.89 8.96 -10.63
C ILE A 39 14.06 7.89 -9.55
N LEU A 40 13.20 7.87 -8.55
CA LEU A 40 13.24 6.87 -7.49
C LEU A 40 13.10 5.45 -8.07
N THR A 41 12.11 5.22 -8.93
CA THR A 41 11.89 3.93 -9.59
C THR A 41 13.06 3.55 -10.52
N GLY A 42 13.62 4.51 -11.27
CA GLY A 42 14.77 4.27 -12.13
C GLY A 42 16.02 3.88 -11.32
N VAL A 43 16.31 4.61 -10.23
CA VAL A 43 17.42 4.30 -9.33
C VAL A 43 17.24 2.93 -8.68
N THR A 44 16.07 2.60 -8.14
CA THR A 44 15.85 1.27 -7.55
C THR A 44 15.97 0.16 -8.58
N THR A 45 15.50 0.38 -9.81
CA THR A 45 15.66 -0.58 -10.92
C THR A 45 17.14 -0.79 -11.26
N ILE A 46 17.95 0.28 -11.30
CA ILE A 46 19.39 0.18 -11.51
C ILE A 46 20.04 -0.63 -10.37
N LEU A 47 19.69 -0.35 -9.10
CA LEU A 47 20.21 -1.12 -7.97
C LEU A 47 19.86 -2.61 -8.09
N LEU A 48 18.64 -2.96 -8.50
CA LEU A 48 18.24 -4.36 -8.74
C LEU A 48 19.05 -5.01 -9.87
N GLY A 49 19.36 -4.25 -10.93
CA GLY A 49 20.24 -4.72 -11.99
C GLY A 49 21.68 -4.96 -11.52
N VAL A 50 22.19 -4.10 -10.64
CA VAL A 50 23.53 -4.24 -10.03
C VAL A 50 23.58 -5.45 -9.09
N THR A 51 22.56 -5.67 -8.26
CA THR A 51 22.52 -6.85 -7.38
C THR A 51 22.44 -8.15 -8.19
N ALA A 52 21.74 -8.15 -9.34
CA ALA A 52 21.74 -9.29 -10.27
C ALA A 52 23.14 -9.57 -10.86
N TRP A 53 23.92 -8.53 -11.17
CA TRP A 53 25.32 -8.65 -11.60
C TRP A 53 26.24 -9.20 -10.50
N ILE A 54 26.07 -8.73 -9.26
CA ILE A 54 26.82 -9.25 -8.10
C ILE A 54 26.49 -10.74 -7.88
N SER A 55 25.21 -11.11 -8.01
CA SER A 55 24.75 -12.50 -7.89
C SER A 55 25.29 -13.41 -9.01
N TYR A 56 25.41 -12.89 -10.24
CA TYR A 56 26.03 -13.59 -11.36
C TYR A 56 27.49 -13.97 -11.10
N PHE A 57 28.26 -13.09 -10.45
CA PHE A 57 29.63 -13.40 -10.05
C PHE A 57 29.71 -14.31 -8.80
N ALA A 58 28.73 -14.24 -7.90
CA ALA A 58 28.82 -14.88 -6.59
C ALA A 58 28.22 -16.30 -6.48
N LYS A 59 27.16 -16.64 -7.22
CA LYS A 59 26.41 -17.90 -6.99
C LYS A 59 26.30 -18.83 -8.19
N GLU A 60 26.00 -18.31 -9.38
CA GLU A 60 25.86 -19.12 -10.59
C GLU A 60 26.30 -18.32 -11.81
N LYS A 61 27.17 -18.89 -12.66
CA LYS A 61 27.48 -18.38 -14.01
C LYS A 61 26.28 -18.56 -14.96
N SER A 62 25.09 -18.23 -14.49
CA SER A 62 23.85 -18.28 -15.26
C SER A 62 23.80 -17.04 -16.14
N ILE A 63 24.04 -17.24 -17.44
CA ILE A 63 23.97 -16.19 -18.49
C ILE A 63 22.65 -15.39 -18.38
N ILE A 64 21.59 -16.05 -17.91
CA ILE A 64 20.26 -15.46 -17.66
C ILE A 64 20.31 -14.32 -16.63
N LEU A 65 21.09 -14.43 -15.55
CA LEU A 65 21.22 -13.34 -14.56
C LEU A 65 22.00 -12.16 -15.12
N ALA A 66 23.04 -12.42 -15.92
CA ALA A 66 23.82 -11.36 -16.56
C ALA A 66 23.01 -10.60 -17.62
N THR A 67 22.25 -11.31 -18.46
CA THR A 67 21.38 -10.68 -19.47
C THR A 67 20.23 -9.93 -18.80
N ALA A 68 19.56 -10.53 -17.81
CA ALA A 68 18.48 -9.87 -17.07
C ALA A 68 18.97 -8.61 -16.33
N GLY A 69 20.12 -8.66 -15.66
CA GLY A 69 20.71 -7.52 -14.97
C GLY A 69 21.10 -6.39 -15.93
N THR A 70 21.68 -6.72 -17.08
CA THR A 70 22.04 -5.72 -18.12
C THR A 70 20.80 -5.04 -18.70
N VAL A 71 19.76 -5.82 -19.04
CA VAL A 71 18.49 -5.29 -19.52
C VAL A 71 17.83 -4.40 -18.45
N CYS A 72 17.87 -4.81 -17.19
CA CYS A 72 17.32 -4.05 -16.08
C CYS A 72 18.03 -2.70 -15.89
N ILE A 73 19.36 -2.66 -15.97
CA ILE A 73 20.14 -1.41 -15.92
C ILE A 73 19.77 -0.49 -17.09
N ILE A 74 19.73 -1.02 -18.31
CA ILE A 74 19.37 -0.24 -19.50
C ILE A 74 17.97 0.36 -19.35
N ILE A 75 16.99 -0.45 -18.93
CA ILE A 75 15.62 0.00 -18.68
C ILE A 75 15.59 1.09 -17.59
N GLY A 76 16.30 0.89 -16.48
CA GLY A 76 16.36 1.87 -15.39
C GLY A 76 16.92 3.22 -15.84
N VAL A 77 17.98 3.22 -16.68
CA VAL A 77 18.54 4.46 -17.25
C VAL A 77 17.55 5.12 -18.21
N ILE A 78 16.89 4.35 -19.08
CA ILE A 78 15.87 4.88 -20.02
C ILE A 78 14.72 5.54 -19.25
N ILE A 79 14.28 4.93 -18.15
CA ILE A 79 13.24 5.50 -17.28
C ILE A 79 13.70 6.83 -16.70
N CYS A 80 14.93 6.94 -16.21
CA CYS A 80 15.44 8.21 -15.66
C CYS A 80 15.48 9.36 -16.69
N VAL A 81 15.78 9.06 -17.96
CA VAL A 81 15.98 10.09 -19.00
C VAL A 81 14.69 10.46 -19.73
N LYS A 82 13.79 9.50 -19.99
CA LYS A 82 12.60 9.69 -20.85
C LYS A 82 11.29 9.21 -20.21
N TYR A 83 11.15 9.33 -18.89
CA TYR A 83 9.93 8.90 -18.17
C TYR A 83 8.64 9.45 -18.78
N GLN A 84 8.64 10.71 -19.22
CA GLN A 84 7.45 11.38 -19.72
C GLN A 84 6.90 10.73 -21.00
N SER A 85 7.77 10.29 -21.91
CA SER A 85 7.34 9.56 -23.12
C SER A 85 6.84 8.16 -22.80
N ILE A 86 7.49 7.46 -21.87
CA ILE A 86 7.09 6.10 -21.46
C ILE A 86 5.68 6.13 -20.87
N ILE A 87 5.44 7.05 -19.93
CA ILE A 87 4.13 7.21 -19.29
C ILE A 87 3.07 7.60 -20.32
N ALA A 88 3.39 8.46 -21.29
CA ALA A 88 2.45 8.84 -22.34
C ALA A 88 2.04 7.65 -23.22
N ILE A 89 3.01 6.81 -23.63
CA ILE A 89 2.76 5.60 -24.43
C ILE A 89 1.94 4.59 -23.62
N LEU A 90 2.28 4.38 -22.34
CA LEU A 90 1.53 3.51 -21.44
C LEU A 90 0.09 3.99 -21.28
N LEU A 91 -0.13 5.28 -21.00
CA LEU A 91 -1.46 5.87 -20.87
C LEU A 91 -2.25 5.77 -22.17
N PHE A 92 -1.61 5.96 -23.31
CA PHE A 92 -2.26 5.77 -24.60
C PHE A 92 -2.75 4.33 -24.78
N LEU A 93 -1.91 3.33 -24.45
CA LEU A 93 -2.29 1.91 -24.51
C LEU A 93 -3.41 1.57 -23.51
N PHE A 94 -3.32 2.09 -22.29
CA PHE A 94 -4.39 1.98 -21.29
C PHE A 94 -5.68 2.64 -21.76
N GLY A 95 -5.61 3.81 -22.39
CA GLY A 95 -6.76 4.53 -22.95
C GLY A 95 -7.47 3.71 -24.02
N ILE A 96 -6.72 3.05 -24.92
CA ILE A 96 -7.28 2.11 -25.90
C ILE A 96 -7.99 0.96 -25.19
N PHE A 97 -7.33 0.33 -24.22
CA PHE A 97 -7.91 -0.80 -23.50
C PHE A 97 -9.21 -0.41 -22.78
N ILE A 98 -9.21 0.73 -22.07
CA ILE A 98 -10.39 1.28 -21.39
C ILE A 98 -11.50 1.61 -22.39
N THR A 99 -11.17 2.17 -23.55
CA THR A 99 -12.16 2.48 -24.58
C THR A 99 -12.83 1.21 -25.11
N ILE A 100 -12.05 0.15 -25.35
CA ILE A 100 -12.58 -1.15 -25.77
C ILE A 100 -13.46 -1.75 -24.67
N SER A 101 -13.00 -1.75 -23.41
CA SER A 101 -13.81 -2.22 -22.27
C SER A 101 -15.11 -1.43 -22.14
N GLY A 102 -15.07 -0.10 -22.22
CA GLY A 102 -16.27 0.76 -22.17
C GLY A 102 -17.24 0.49 -23.31
N ALA A 103 -16.74 0.20 -24.52
CA ALA A 103 -17.58 -0.18 -25.65
C ALA A 103 -18.26 -1.55 -25.44
N VAL A 104 -17.52 -2.54 -24.92
CA VAL A 104 -18.07 -3.86 -24.57
C VAL A 104 -19.12 -3.75 -23.48
N ASP A 105 -18.85 -2.96 -22.43
CA ASP A 105 -19.79 -2.74 -21.33
C ASP A 105 -21.05 -2.02 -21.82
N LEU A 106 -20.91 -1.07 -22.75
CA LEU A 106 -22.03 -0.37 -23.36
C LEU A 106 -22.92 -1.34 -24.16
N ILE A 107 -22.33 -2.21 -24.98
CA ILE A 107 -23.07 -3.25 -25.71
C ILE A 107 -23.79 -4.18 -24.70
N THR A 108 -23.09 -4.62 -23.67
CA THR A 108 -23.62 -5.51 -22.63
C THR A 108 -24.78 -4.84 -21.87
N SER A 109 -24.67 -3.55 -21.56
CA SER A 109 -25.75 -2.80 -20.94
C SER A 109 -26.97 -2.77 -21.85
N PHE A 110 -26.83 -2.46 -23.15
CA PHE A 110 -27.95 -2.49 -24.09
C PHE A 110 -28.64 -3.86 -24.16
N TYR A 111 -27.91 -4.97 -24.08
CA TYR A 111 -28.50 -6.30 -23.95
C TYR A 111 -29.21 -6.50 -22.61
N SER A 112 -28.65 -6.02 -21.48
CA SER A 112 -29.35 -6.04 -20.18
C SER A 112 -30.63 -5.19 -20.15
N LYS A 113 -30.75 -4.16 -21.00
CA LYS A 113 -32.03 -3.43 -21.21
C LYS A 113 -33.15 -4.38 -21.62
N ALA A 114 -32.83 -5.28 -22.55
CA ALA A 114 -33.79 -6.23 -23.09
C ALA A 114 -34.23 -7.26 -22.06
N GLY A 115 -33.46 -7.45 -20.97
CA GLY A 115 -33.76 -8.35 -19.86
C GLY A 115 -34.54 -7.73 -18.68
N GLY A 116 -34.90 -6.43 -18.71
CA GLY A 116 -35.80 -5.83 -17.71
C GLY A 116 -35.19 -5.55 -16.32
N LEU A 117 -33.86 -5.49 -16.18
CA LEU A 117 -33.20 -5.14 -14.92
C LEU A 117 -33.25 -3.61 -14.68
N GLY A 118 -33.82 -3.19 -13.56
CA GLY A 118 -34.02 -1.77 -13.17
C GLY A 118 -32.75 -0.93 -12.99
N THR A 119 -31.57 -1.51 -13.13
CA THR A 119 -30.26 -0.84 -13.07
C THR A 119 -29.66 -0.52 -14.45
N TRP A 120 -30.39 -0.78 -15.54
CA TRP A 120 -29.90 -0.57 -16.91
C TRP A 120 -29.43 0.86 -17.23
N GLY A 121 -30.09 1.87 -16.64
CA GLY A 121 -29.69 3.27 -16.83
C GLY A 121 -28.33 3.59 -16.22
N VAL A 122 -28.05 3.05 -15.03
CA VAL A 122 -26.80 3.29 -14.30
C VAL A 122 -25.62 2.65 -15.03
N SER A 123 -25.76 1.41 -15.49
CA SER A 123 -24.70 0.72 -16.25
C SER A 123 -24.41 1.44 -17.56
N THR A 124 -25.44 1.88 -18.29
CA THR A 124 -25.27 2.60 -19.56
C THR A 124 -24.55 3.94 -19.38
N VAL A 125 -24.94 4.73 -18.37
CA VAL A 125 -24.27 6.01 -18.07
C VAL A 125 -22.83 5.77 -17.63
N LEU A 126 -22.57 4.75 -16.83
CA LEU A 126 -21.23 4.42 -16.37
C LEU A 126 -20.32 3.96 -17.52
N SER A 127 -20.80 3.05 -18.38
CA SER A 127 -20.06 2.60 -19.57
C SER A 127 -19.76 3.75 -20.53
N LEU A 128 -20.71 4.67 -20.71
CA LEU A 128 -20.49 5.87 -21.53
C LEU A 128 -19.43 6.79 -20.90
N ALA A 129 -19.46 6.97 -19.58
CA ALA A 129 -18.44 7.73 -18.87
C ALA A 129 -17.05 7.09 -19.01
N VAL A 130 -16.94 5.77 -18.91
CA VAL A 130 -15.70 5.01 -19.12
C VAL A 130 -15.17 5.18 -20.54
N LEU A 131 -16.05 5.12 -21.54
CA LEU A 131 -15.69 5.32 -22.95
C LEU A 131 -15.15 6.74 -23.18
N ILE A 132 -15.84 7.77 -22.67
CA ILE A 132 -15.37 9.17 -22.76
C ILE A 132 -14.02 9.32 -22.04
N LEU A 133 -13.88 8.73 -20.86
CA LEU A 133 -12.63 8.77 -20.10
C LEU A 133 -11.48 8.16 -20.91
N GLY A 134 -11.69 7.01 -21.55
CA GLY A 134 -10.71 6.37 -22.43
C GLY A 134 -10.24 7.26 -23.57
N VAL A 135 -11.17 7.95 -24.24
CA VAL A 135 -10.86 8.91 -25.32
C VAL A 135 -10.09 10.11 -24.78
N VAL A 136 -10.49 10.68 -23.64
CA VAL A 136 -9.78 11.82 -23.02
C VAL A 136 -8.33 11.47 -22.68
N ILE A 137 -8.10 10.26 -22.14
CA ILE A 137 -6.76 9.73 -21.87
C ILE A 137 -5.92 9.69 -23.15
N MET A 138 -6.52 9.29 -24.26
CA MET A 138 -5.84 9.14 -25.56
C MET A 138 -5.46 10.48 -26.20
N VAL A 139 -6.34 11.49 -26.11
CA VAL A 139 -6.10 12.82 -26.72
C VAL A 139 -5.00 13.58 -25.99
N ASN A 140 -5.00 13.54 -24.65
CA ASN A 140 -4.05 14.29 -23.83
C ASN A 140 -3.47 13.43 -22.69
N PRO A 141 -2.53 12.51 -22.99
CA PRO A 141 -1.96 11.62 -21.99
C PRO A 141 -1.12 12.37 -20.93
N LEU A 142 -0.48 13.48 -21.30
CA LEU A 142 0.32 14.27 -20.36
C LEU A 142 -0.55 15.01 -19.33
N HIS A 143 -1.68 15.56 -19.74
CA HIS A 143 -2.59 16.23 -18.81
C HIS A 143 -3.32 15.19 -17.94
N THR A 144 -3.65 14.05 -18.54
CA THR A 144 -4.23 12.90 -17.84
C THR A 144 -3.30 12.36 -16.75
N SER A 145 -1.99 12.20 -17.02
CA SER A 145 -1.05 11.70 -16.00
C SER A 145 -1.01 12.62 -14.77
N GLN A 146 -1.00 13.93 -14.98
CA GLN A 146 -1.05 14.92 -13.90
C GLN A 146 -2.38 14.87 -13.15
N ALA A 147 -3.50 14.74 -13.86
CA ALA A 147 -4.82 14.60 -13.25
C ALA A 147 -4.92 13.33 -12.40
N LEU A 148 -4.35 12.21 -12.88
CA LEU A 148 -4.28 10.96 -12.13
C LEU A 148 -3.45 11.11 -10.85
N VAL A 149 -2.28 11.74 -10.92
CA VAL A 149 -1.46 11.98 -9.72
C VAL A 149 -2.16 12.90 -8.73
N ARG A 150 -2.86 13.94 -9.20
CA ARG A 150 -3.70 14.78 -8.34
C ARG A 150 -4.84 13.99 -7.70
N LEU A 151 -5.49 13.10 -8.46
CA LEU A 151 -6.55 12.24 -7.96
C LEU A 151 -6.03 11.29 -6.87
N VAL A 152 -4.85 10.70 -7.08
CA VAL A 152 -4.16 9.87 -6.08
C VAL A 152 -3.79 10.71 -4.85
N GLY A 153 -3.27 11.93 -5.03
CA GLY A 153 -2.96 12.85 -3.95
C GLY A 153 -4.20 13.24 -3.12
N ALA A 154 -5.31 13.56 -3.78
CA ALA A 154 -6.59 13.81 -3.12
C ALA A 154 -7.10 12.57 -2.36
N GLY A 155 -6.98 11.38 -2.97
CA GLY A 155 -7.29 10.12 -2.32
C GLY A 155 -6.45 9.85 -1.08
N LEU A 156 -5.15 10.16 -1.12
CA LEU A 156 -4.24 10.06 0.02
C LEU A 156 -4.62 11.00 1.16
N ILE A 157 -5.08 12.22 0.85
CA ILE A 157 -5.58 13.17 1.85
C ILE A 157 -6.82 12.59 2.54
N VAL A 158 -7.78 12.09 1.77
CA VAL A 158 -9.00 11.45 2.32
C VAL A 158 -8.62 10.24 3.17
N TYR A 159 -7.71 9.41 2.69
CA TYR A 159 -7.21 8.25 3.42
C TYR A 159 -6.58 8.66 4.75
N ALA A 160 -5.71 9.67 4.75
CA ALA A 160 -5.08 10.18 5.97
C ALA A 160 -6.11 10.73 6.98
N ILE A 161 -7.20 11.35 6.51
CA ILE A 161 -8.31 11.80 7.38
C ILE A 161 -9.02 10.61 8.01
N VAL A 162 -9.36 9.58 7.23
CA VAL A 162 -10.01 8.36 7.73
C VAL A 162 -9.11 7.64 8.75
N ASP A 163 -7.81 7.55 8.47
CA ASP A 163 -6.84 6.91 9.35
C ASP A 163 -6.66 7.71 10.66
N LEU A 164 -6.65 9.05 10.58
CA LEU A 164 -6.64 9.92 11.76
C LEU A 164 -7.89 9.72 12.64
N VAL A 165 -9.08 9.63 12.02
CA VAL A 165 -10.34 9.36 12.73
C VAL A 165 -10.29 7.99 13.41
N THR A 166 -9.80 6.97 12.70
CA THR A 166 -9.67 5.60 13.22
C THR A 166 -8.71 5.56 14.41
N PHE A 167 -7.57 6.27 14.31
CA PHE A 167 -6.60 6.38 15.41
C PHE A 167 -7.19 7.04 16.66
N ILE A 168 -8.04 8.07 16.50
CA ILE A 168 -8.74 8.71 17.61
C ILE A 168 -9.75 7.74 18.26
N GLN A 169 -10.50 6.99 17.45
CA GLN A 169 -11.45 6.00 17.96
C GLN A 169 -10.74 4.90 18.75
N VAL A 170 -9.66 4.33 18.22
CA VAL A 170 -8.86 3.31 18.92
C VAL A 170 -8.31 3.83 20.25
N LYS A 171 -7.85 5.09 20.30
CA LYS A 171 -7.43 5.73 21.55
C LYS A 171 -8.55 5.90 22.56
N ARG A 172 -9.78 6.20 22.12
CA ARG A 172 -10.95 6.32 23.01
C ARG A 172 -11.35 4.96 23.57
N VAL A 173 -11.46 3.94 22.71
CA VAL A 173 -11.78 2.58 23.12
C VAL A 173 -10.70 2.02 24.07
N ALA A 174 -9.42 2.24 23.79
CA ALA A 174 -8.35 1.84 24.70
C ALA A 174 -8.37 2.59 26.05
N LYS A 175 -8.90 3.82 26.08
CA LYS A 175 -9.08 4.60 27.30
C LYS A 175 -10.29 4.11 28.09
N GLU A 176 -11.41 3.84 27.43
CA GLU A 176 -12.62 3.27 28.04
C GLU A 176 -12.34 1.90 28.62
N ILE A 177 -11.72 0.99 27.87
CA ILE A 177 -11.30 -0.33 28.37
C ILE A 177 -10.39 -0.18 29.60
N LYS A 178 -9.45 0.76 29.58
CA LYS A 178 -8.55 1.01 30.73
C LYS A 178 -9.30 1.60 31.93
N GLU A 179 -10.32 2.41 31.72
CA GLU A 179 -11.17 2.96 32.78
C GLU A 179 -12.11 1.88 33.34
N GLU A 180 -12.62 0.99 32.50
CA GLU A 180 -13.41 -0.18 32.89
C GLU A 180 -12.56 -1.18 33.72
N PHE A 181 -11.35 -1.52 33.27
CA PHE A 181 -10.40 -2.33 34.05
C PHE A 181 -9.85 -1.63 35.29
N LYS A 182 -9.97 -0.31 35.41
CA LYS A 182 -9.60 0.44 36.64
C LYS A 182 -10.76 0.49 37.63
N ASN A 183 -12.00 0.44 37.16
CA ASN A 183 -13.21 0.35 37.99
C ASN A 183 -13.55 -1.08 38.43
N ILE A 184 -12.97 -2.10 37.78
CA ILE A 184 -12.90 -3.45 38.32
C ILE A 184 -11.68 -3.48 39.24
N GLU A 185 -11.88 -3.12 40.51
CA GLU A 185 -10.95 -3.43 41.59
C GLU A 185 -10.63 -4.94 41.49
N PRO A 186 -9.35 -5.35 41.47
CA PRO A 186 -9.03 -6.78 41.41
C PRO A 186 -9.72 -7.45 42.62
N PRO A 187 -10.31 -8.64 42.50
CA PRO A 187 -10.57 -9.42 43.69
C PRO A 187 -9.22 -9.52 44.40
N ILE A 188 -9.17 -9.01 45.62
CA ILE A 188 -8.22 -9.41 46.64
C ILE A 188 -8.20 -10.93 46.63
N VAL A 189 -7.29 -11.49 45.84
CA VAL A 189 -6.83 -12.84 46.06
C VAL A 189 -5.92 -12.66 47.26
N ASP A 190 -6.51 -12.82 48.45
CA ASP A 190 -5.78 -13.24 49.64
C ASP A 190 -5.11 -14.56 49.27
N ALA A 191 -3.95 -14.44 48.60
CA ALA A 191 -2.99 -15.51 48.51
C ALA A 191 -2.36 -15.57 49.90
N ASP A 192 -3.08 -16.20 50.82
CA ASP A 192 -2.50 -16.84 51.98
C ASP A 192 -1.34 -17.69 51.45
N ALA A 193 -0.14 -17.12 51.49
CA ALA A 193 1.09 -17.85 51.31
C ALA A 193 1.19 -18.79 52.51
N LYS A 194 0.56 -19.96 52.42
CA LYS A 194 1.06 -21.14 53.10
C LYS A 194 2.44 -21.38 52.53
N GLU A 195 3.46 -20.97 53.28
CA GLU A 195 4.80 -21.51 53.15
C GLU A 195 4.69 -23.03 53.30
N VAL A 196 4.56 -23.74 52.17
CA VAL A 196 4.82 -25.17 52.12
C VAL A 196 6.34 -25.28 52.10
N ASN A 197 6.91 -25.32 53.31
CA ASN A 197 8.27 -25.74 53.54
C ASN A 197 8.42 -27.15 52.95
N ASN A 198 9.25 -27.28 51.92
CA ASN A 198 9.59 -28.57 51.34
C ASN A 198 11.11 -28.63 51.20
N ASP A 199 11.79 -28.43 52.33
CA ASP A 199 13.17 -28.83 52.55
C ASP A 199 13.20 -30.34 52.80
N ASP A 200 13.08 -31.14 51.75
CA ASP A 200 13.49 -32.55 51.75
C ASP A 200 14.38 -32.79 50.53
N GLU A 201 15.57 -32.19 50.58
CA GLU A 201 16.73 -32.62 49.78
C GLU A 201 17.26 -33.92 50.38
N ILE A 202 16.71 -35.02 49.84
CA ILE A 202 17.28 -36.35 49.65
C ILE A 202 18.65 -36.58 50.30
N ASP A 203 18.63 -37.40 51.36
CA ASP A 203 19.78 -38.02 52.02
C ASP A 203 20.54 -38.97 51.07
N SER A 204 21.86 -38.89 51.17
CA SER A 204 22.83 -39.77 50.52
C SER A 204 23.02 -41.02 51.39
N ASP A 205 22.08 -41.97 51.37
CA ASP A 205 22.38 -43.35 51.75
C ASP A 205 21.59 -44.34 50.88
N GLY A 206 22.31 -45.27 50.26
CA GLY A 206 21.73 -46.31 49.43
C GLY A 206 21.08 -47.39 50.29
N ARG A 207 19.76 -47.54 50.18
CA ARG A 207 19.05 -48.85 50.21
C ARG A 207 17.56 -48.70 49.85
N GLU A 208 17.07 -49.64 49.04
CA GLU A 208 15.66 -49.80 48.66
C GLU A 208 14.76 -50.07 49.87
N VAL A 209 13.60 -49.42 49.91
CA VAL A 209 12.28 -50.04 50.13
C VAL A 209 11.20 -49.28 49.36
#